data_AF-A0A9D4TZP9-F1
#
_entry.id   AF-A0A9D4TZP9-F1
#
_cell.length_a   1.000
_cell.length_b   1.000
_cell.length_c   1.000
_cell.angle_alpha   90.00
_cell.angle_beta   90.00
_cell.angle_gamma   90.00
#
_symmetry.space_group_name_H-M   'P 1'
#
loop_
_entity.id
_entity.type
_entity.pdbx_description
1 polymer ?
#
loop_
_entity_poly.entity_id
_entity_poly.type
_entity_poly.pdbx_seq_one_letter_code
_entity_poly.pdbx_strand_id
1 'polypeptide(L)'
;MPPRAAPKRKPHEKKPRWLVWLCYIGLPLAVAAFFVGCGGVAVLIDEPGRTKWYSNTEFGNMWRKLTEKNPFFMTLFVNGGLVLSLFLGTMLWEHRSALQAERLLQKKVKAKKGE
;
A
#
# COMPACT_ATOMS: atom_id res chain seq x y z
N MET A 1 16.02 0.75 36.44
CA MET A 1 16.26 0.48 35.01
C MET A 1 16.64 1.80 34.34
N PRO A 2 17.78 1.91 33.65
CA PRO A 2 18.09 3.12 32.90
C PRO A 2 17.09 3.29 31.74
N PRO A 3 16.70 4.52 31.38
CA PRO A 3 15.80 4.76 30.26
C PRO A 3 16.45 4.26 28.97
N ARG A 4 15.77 3.35 28.27
CA ARG A 4 16.22 2.80 26.98
C ARG A 4 16.34 3.97 26.00
N ALA A 5 17.57 4.31 25.62
CA ALA A 5 17.84 5.36 24.65
C ALA A 5 17.01 5.11 23.38
N ALA A 6 16.17 6.08 23.02
CA ALA A 6 15.37 5.99 21.81
C ALA A 6 16.30 5.77 20.60
N PRO A 7 15.98 4.84 19.68
CA PRO A 7 16.82 4.61 18.52
C PRO A 7 16.95 5.92 17.74
N LYS A 8 18.20 6.39 17.58
CA LYS A 8 18.52 7.56 16.77
C LYS A 8 17.99 7.30 15.35
N ARG A 9 16.90 7.98 14.97
CA ARG A 9 16.36 7.91 13.61
C ARG A 9 17.49 8.31 12.66
N LYS A 10 17.89 7.38 11.78
CA LYS A 10 18.87 7.66 10.73
C LYS A 10 18.39 8.90 9.95
N PRO A 11 19.31 9.80 9.52
CA PRO A 11 18.93 10.94 8.71
C PRO A 11 18.14 10.45 7.50
N HIS A 12 16.96 11.04 7.30
CA HIS A 12 16.03 10.62 6.25
C HIS A 12 16.69 10.78 4.87
N GLU A 13 17.18 9.68 4.32
CA GLU A 13 17.84 9.64 3.02
C GLU A 13 16.82 9.84 1.89
N LYS A 14 17.13 10.69 0.91
CA LYS A 14 16.23 10.95 -0.22
C LYS A 14 16.04 9.67 -1.02
N LYS A 15 14.81 9.16 -1.03
CA LYS A 15 14.42 8.14 -2.00
C LYS A 15 14.46 8.75 -3.41
N PRO A 16 14.94 8.01 -4.42
CA PRO A 16 15.10 8.55 -5.76
C PRO A 16 13.72 8.85 -6.38
N ARG A 17 13.64 9.95 -7.14
CA ARG A 17 12.36 10.47 -7.68
C ARG A 17 11.56 9.45 -8.50
N TRP A 18 12.24 8.56 -9.23
CA TRP A 18 11.59 7.50 -10.01
C TRP A 18 10.85 6.50 -9.12
N LEU A 19 11.43 6.16 -7.95
CA LEU A 19 10.81 5.25 -6.98
C LEU A 19 9.54 5.85 -6.38
N VAL A 20 9.53 7.16 -6.18
CA VAL A 20 8.38 7.90 -5.67
C VAL A 20 7.23 7.89 -6.68
N TRP A 21 7.54 8.11 -7.96
CA TRP A 21 6.58 7.99 -9.04
C TRP A 21 6.01 6.58 -9.15
N LEU A 22 6.85 5.56 -9.05
CA LEU A 22 6.39 4.17 -8.97
C LEU A 22 5.49 3.93 -7.77
N CYS A 23 5.77 4.52 -6.60
CA CYS A 23 4.89 4.39 -5.45
C CYS A 23 3.54 5.08 -5.67
N TYR A 24 3.51 6.25 -6.34
CA TYR A 24 2.28 6.95 -6.66
C TYR A 24 1.36 6.19 -7.62
N ILE A 25 1.93 5.45 -8.57
CA ILE A 25 1.16 4.63 -9.52
C ILE A 25 0.87 3.24 -8.93
N GLY A 26 1.83 2.66 -8.22
CA GLY A 26 1.72 1.33 -7.63
C GLY A 26 0.73 1.27 -6.46
N LEU A 27 0.60 2.35 -5.68
CA LEU A 27 -0.34 2.39 -4.55
C LEU A 27 -1.81 2.24 -4.99
N PRO A 28 -2.35 3.04 -5.93
CA PRO A 28 -3.73 2.87 -6.38
C PRO A 28 -3.96 1.51 -7.06
N LEU A 29 -2.96 0.97 -7.78
CA LEU A 29 -3.03 -0.38 -8.33
C LEU A 29 -3.11 -1.46 -7.25
N ALA A 30 -2.29 -1.35 -6.19
CA ALA A 30 -2.30 -2.29 -5.07
C ALA A 30 -3.63 -2.23 -4.29
N VAL A 31 -4.17 -1.03 -4.09
CA VAL A 31 -5.47 -0.82 -3.46
C VAL A 31 -6.61 -1.38 -4.32
N ALA A 32 -6.60 -1.14 -5.62
CA ALA A 32 -7.58 -1.70 -6.54
C ALA A 32 -7.52 -3.23 -6.55
N ALA A 33 -6.31 -3.81 -6.62
CA ALA A 33 -6.10 -5.25 -6.54
C ALA A 33 -6.65 -5.84 -5.23
N PHE A 34 -6.45 -5.15 -4.10
CA PHE A 34 -7.00 -5.54 -2.80
C PHE A 34 -8.53 -5.57 -2.82
N PHE A 35 -9.18 -4.52 -3.30
CA PHE A 35 -10.66 -4.46 -3.37
C PHE A 35 -11.24 -5.50 -4.33
N VAL A 36 -10.59 -5.74 -5.46
CA VAL A 36 -10.94 -6.82 -6.39
C VAL A 36 -10.84 -8.18 -5.67
N GLY A 37 -9.77 -8.41 -4.91
CA GLY A 37 -9.62 -9.58 -4.05
C GLY A 37 -10.76 -9.73 -3.03
N CYS A 38 -11.12 -8.66 -2.32
CA CYS A 38 -12.23 -8.67 -1.37
C CYS A 38 -13.58 -8.99 -2.03
N GLY A 39 -13.85 -8.42 -3.21
CA GLY A 39 -15.04 -8.75 -3.99
C GLY A 39 -15.05 -10.23 -4.39
N GLY A 40 -13.89 -10.76 -4.78
CA GLY A 40 -13.68 -12.17 -5.05
C GLY A 40 -13.94 -13.08 -3.85
N VAL A 41 -13.47 -12.70 -2.67
CA VAL A 41 -13.78 -13.39 -1.40
C VAL A 41 -15.29 -13.44 -1.16
N ALA A 42 -15.99 -12.31 -1.34
CA ALA A 42 -17.44 -12.27 -1.15
C ALA A 42 -18.19 -13.23 -2.09
N VAL A 43 -17.73 -13.36 -3.34
CA VAL A 43 -18.28 -14.32 -4.32
C VAL A 43 -18.08 -15.77 -3.86
N LEU A 44 -16.90 -16.10 -3.33
CA LEU A 44 -16.57 -17.45 -2.88
C LEU A 44 -17.27 -17.81 -1.55
N ILE A 45 -17.51 -16.85 -0.67
CA ILE A 45 -18.27 -17.06 0.57
C ILE A 45 -19.74 -17.39 0.29
N ASP A 46 -20.32 -16.82 -0.77
CA ASP A 46 -21.72 -17.12 -1.18
C ASP A 46 -21.85 -18.46 -1.95
N GLU A 47 -20.76 -19.23 -2.07
CA GLU A 47 -20.73 -20.56 -2.67
C GLU A 47 -21.02 -21.58 -1.56
N PRO A 48 -22.29 -22.07 -1.46
CA PRO A 48 -22.90 -22.91 -2.50
C PRO A 48 -24.27 -22.46 -3.00
N GLY A 49 -24.86 -21.42 -2.39
CA GLY A 49 -26.25 -21.02 -2.66
C GLY A 49 -26.39 -20.03 -3.82
N ARG A 50 -25.33 -19.28 -4.17
CA ARG A 50 -25.34 -18.23 -5.20
C ARG A 50 -26.55 -17.29 -5.07
N THR A 51 -26.90 -17.02 -3.82
CA THR A 51 -28.15 -16.34 -3.46
C THR A 51 -28.05 -14.84 -3.71
N LYS A 52 -26.83 -14.30 -3.79
CA LYS A 52 -26.60 -12.87 -3.92
C LYS A 52 -26.43 -12.47 -5.38
N TRP A 53 -26.89 -11.27 -5.71
CA TRP A 53 -26.82 -10.72 -7.07
C TRP A 53 -25.38 -10.67 -7.60
N TYR A 54 -24.40 -10.31 -6.75
CA TYR A 54 -23.00 -10.15 -7.15
C TYR A 54 -22.34 -11.48 -7.56
N SER A 55 -22.82 -12.60 -7.02
CA SER A 55 -22.34 -13.95 -7.30
C SER A 55 -22.74 -14.47 -8.68
N ASN A 56 -23.73 -13.83 -9.32
CA ASN A 56 -24.24 -14.19 -10.64
C ASN A 56 -23.74 -13.25 -11.75
N THR A 57 -22.85 -12.31 -11.42
CA THR A 57 -22.22 -11.41 -12.38
C THR A 57 -21.11 -12.10 -13.17
N GLU A 58 -20.77 -11.55 -14.34
CA GLU A 58 -19.60 -11.99 -15.13
C GLU A 58 -18.30 -11.95 -14.31
N PHE A 59 -18.16 -10.95 -13.42
CA PHE A 59 -17.03 -10.88 -12.50
C PHE A 59 -16.99 -12.10 -11.58
N GLY A 60 -18.12 -12.47 -10.95
CA GLY A 60 -18.18 -13.64 -10.07
C GLY A 60 -17.86 -14.94 -10.79
N ASN A 61 -18.38 -15.12 -12.00
CA ASN A 61 -18.07 -16.27 -12.85
C ASN A 61 -16.59 -16.32 -13.26
N MET A 62 -16.02 -15.18 -13.65
CA MET A 62 -14.60 -15.06 -13.99
C MET A 62 -13.72 -15.36 -12.78
N TRP A 63 -14.06 -14.81 -11.61
CA TRP A 63 -13.27 -14.96 -10.39
C TRP A 63 -13.22 -16.41 -9.91
N ARG A 64 -14.34 -17.13 -10.00
CA ARG A 64 -14.40 -18.58 -9.74
C ARG A 64 -13.48 -19.34 -10.67
N LYS A 65 -13.59 -19.15 -11.99
CA LYS A 65 -12.72 -19.82 -12.97
C LYS A 65 -11.24 -19.52 -12.72
N LEU A 66 -10.91 -18.30 -12.30
CA LEU A 66 -9.55 -17.91 -11.97
C LEU A 66 -9.04 -18.66 -10.72
N THR A 67 -9.88 -18.73 -9.69
CA THR A 67 -9.52 -19.36 -8.41
C THR A 67 -9.50 -20.89 -8.49
N GLU A 68 -10.39 -21.49 -9.29
CA GLU A 68 -10.40 -22.93 -9.60
C GLU A 68 -9.11 -23.35 -10.31
N LYS A 69 -8.60 -22.54 -11.24
CA LYS A 69 -7.33 -22.79 -11.91
C LYS A 69 -6.15 -22.65 -10.97
N ASN A 70 -6.18 -21.63 -10.10
CA ASN A 70 -5.12 -21.41 -9.15
C ASN A 70 -5.62 -20.64 -7.91
N PRO A 71 -5.72 -21.29 -6.72
CA PRO A 71 -6.17 -20.63 -5.51
C PRO A 71 -5.21 -19.55 -5.01
N PHE A 72 -3.94 -19.55 -5.46
CA PHE A 72 -2.98 -18.52 -5.09
C PHE A 72 -3.38 -17.11 -5.54
N PHE A 73 -4.24 -16.97 -6.56
CA PHE A 73 -4.73 -15.65 -6.97
C PHE A 73 -5.46 -14.93 -5.83
N MET A 74 -6.27 -15.65 -5.04
CA MET A 74 -6.95 -15.07 -3.89
C MET A 74 -5.98 -14.50 -2.86
N THR A 75 -4.97 -15.27 -2.49
CA THR A 75 -3.91 -14.84 -1.57
C THR A 75 -3.13 -13.66 -2.15
N LEU A 76 -2.83 -13.67 -3.44
CA LEU A 76 -2.09 -12.60 -4.11
C LEU A 76 -2.87 -11.28 -4.12
N PHE A 77 -4.15 -11.31 -4.49
CA PHE A 77 -4.97 -10.09 -4.55
C PHE A 77 -5.30 -9.55 -3.16
N VAL A 78 -5.67 -10.41 -2.20
CA VAL A 78 -6.03 -9.97 -0.85
C VAL A 78 -4.78 -9.64 -0.01
N ASN A 79 -3.90 -10.62 0.22
CA ASN A 79 -2.73 -10.40 1.08
C ASN A 79 -1.68 -9.57 0.36
N GLY A 80 -1.40 -9.87 -0.91
CA GLY A 80 -0.43 -9.11 -1.70
C GLY A 80 -0.87 -7.66 -1.93
N GLY A 81 -2.14 -7.43 -2.27
CA GLY A 81 -2.69 -6.07 -2.41
C GLY A 81 -2.62 -5.26 -1.11
N LEU A 82 -2.98 -5.87 0.02
CA LEU A 82 -2.91 -5.21 1.33
C LEU A 82 -1.46 -4.91 1.75
N VAL A 83 -0.58 -5.90 1.71
CA VAL A 83 0.83 -5.72 2.12
C VAL A 83 1.54 -4.72 1.22
N LEU A 84 1.33 -4.80 -0.10
CA LEU A 84 1.95 -3.88 -1.05
C LEU A 84 1.42 -2.46 -0.88
N SER A 85 0.11 -2.28 -0.65
CA SER A 85 -0.45 -0.95 -0.40
C SER A 85 0.08 -0.33 0.90
N LEU A 86 0.19 -1.11 1.98
CA LEU A 86 0.80 -0.66 3.22
C LEU A 86 2.28 -0.30 3.03
N PHE A 87 3.04 -1.14 2.34
CA PHE A 87 4.46 -0.89 2.07
C PHE A 87 4.68 0.37 1.22
N LEU A 88 3.93 0.54 0.12
CA LEU A 88 4.04 1.74 -0.71
C LEU A 88 3.57 2.99 0.03
N GLY A 89 2.54 2.86 0.87
CA GLY A 89 2.04 3.91 1.75
C GLY A 89 3.09 4.39 2.76
N THR A 90 3.76 3.47 3.46
CA THR A 90 4.84 3.82 4.40
C THR A 90 6.03 4.43 3.68
N MET A 91 6.38 3.91 2.50
CA MET A 91 7.47 4.46 1.68
C MET A 91 7.19 5.91 1.26
N LEU A 92 5.95 6.24 0.86
CA LEU A 92 5.53 7.59 0.52
C LEU A 92 5.48 8.52 1.75
N TRP A 93 5.01 8.01 2.88
CA TRP A 93 4.97 8.74 4.14
C TRP A 93 6.37 9.15 4.59
N GLU A 94 7.30 8.20 4.60
CA GLU A 94 8.70 8.45 4.95
C GLU A 94 9.35 9.48 4.03
N HIS A 95 9.02 9.44 2.73
CA HIS A 95 9.53 10.44 1.80
C HIS A 95 8.96 11.83 2.11
N ARG A 96 7.66 11.95 2.38
CA ARG A 96 7.05 13.23 2.76
C ARG A 96 7.64 13.77 4.06
N SER A 97 7.87 12.92 5.06
CA SER A 97 8.51 13.33 6.32
C SER A 97 9.95 13.81 6.09
N ALA A 98 10.70 13.14 5.21
CA ALA A 98 12.05 13.55 4.81
C ALA A 98 12.06 14.97 4.20
N LEU A 99 11.14 15.23 3.27
CA LEU A 99 11.02 16.53 2.61
C LEU A 99 10.67 17.67 3.59
N GLN A 100 9.80 17.39 4.57
CA GLN A 100 9.46 18.38 5.59
C GLN A 100 10.64 18.69 6.53
N ALA A 101 11.38 17.67 6.96
CA ALA A 101 12.57 17.85 7.78
C ALA A 101 13.63 18.72 7.08
N GLU A 102 13.87 18.49 5.78
CA GLU A 102 14.79 19.32 5.00
C GLU A 102 14.33 20.77 4.85
N ARG A 103 13.04 21.01 4.57
CA ARG A 103 12.50 22.37 4.49
C ARG A 103 12.70 23.14 5.80
N LEU A 104 12.55 22.46 6.94
CA LEU A 104 12.80 23.05 8.26
C LEU A 104 14.29 23.36 8.47
N LEU A 105 15.19 22.44 8.08
CA LEU A 105 16.64 22.68 8.16
C LEU A 105 17.08 23.85 7.28
N GLN A 106 16.59 23.92 6.04
CA GLN A 106 16.89 25.02 5.13
C GLN A 106 16.40 26.37 5.66
N LYS A 107 15.21 26.43 6.27
CA LYS A 107 14.71 27.64 6.93
C LYS A 107 15.63 28.09 8.07
N LYS A 108 16.09 27.15 8.92
CA LYS A 108 17.03 27.46 10.01
C LYS A 108 18.38 27.97 9.52
N VAL A 109 18.92 27.37 8.45
CA VAL A 109 20.18 27.81 7.85
C VAL A 109 20.05 29.20 7.22
N LYS A 110 18.93 29.49 6.55
CA LYS A 110 18.66 30.83 5.99
C LYS A 110 18.49 31.89 7.07
N ALA A 111 17.79 31.58 8.16
CA ALA A 111 17.63 32.50 9.30
C ALA A 111 18.98 32.87 9.92
N LYS A 112 19.88 31.89 10.11
CA LYS A 112 21.24 32.12 10.65
C LYS A 112 22.21 32.87 9.72
N LYS A 113 21.93 32.99 8.43
CA LYS A 113 22.77 33.72 7.47
C LYS A 113 22.34 35.18 7.25
N GLY A 114 21.19 35.56 7.81
CA GLY A 114 20.66 36.93 7.72
C GLY A 114 20.88 37.76 8.99
N GLU A 115 21.42 37.15 10.05
CA GLU A 115 22.04 37.83 11.20
C GLU A 115 23.54 38.04 10.92
#